data_AF-A0A923L9T0-F1
#
_entry.id   AF-A0A923L9T0-F1
#
_cell.length_a   1.000
_cell.length_b   1.000
_cell.length_c   1.000
_cell.angle_alpha   90.00
_cell.angle_beta   90.00
_cell.angle_gamma   90.00
#
_symmetry.space_group_name_H-M   'P 1'
#
loop_
_entity.id
_entity.type
_entity.pdbx_description
1 polymer ?
#
loop_
_entity_poly.entity_id
_entity_poly.type
_entity_poly.pdbx_seq_one_letter_code
_entity_poly.pdbx_strand_id
1 'polypeptide(L)'
;MKRKSYRYMAGLCLALILAGCGSGERKTEEAGGKTEVPATVDTAEEKAGSEETTAETSEARDLTTEELRSFTDWIQRAENYGFLLSEYRDPKDADLGEIFYSGAGIATEPLTDAERQEYLEVSGREDIDTDCVRLTTEQINRVLIKRLGYTLDEMSQELPWFYLEKAKVWVTEHGDTNYVNFTCVSGRELSAGVYELECVPGDASYRPYVHSCHLTLQEKGEDYRILSNVFDDSLTYSRSIYRIDNQSFKVDLGGSWGEVIFTSYAPGQTMYGNQDVSFSLVQDNAEIYDFPSVTADNYRDPACFREVLAVSFQDCNGDGWKDVITICDYENIYGEAAGEHFKEVRLYQNMGYSFRLDTDKMDYLNANGFNNTIDEVMQHIPEAREASGK
;
A
#
# COMPACT_ATOMS: atom_id res chain seq x y z
N MET A 1 -30.09 2.58 32.75
CA MET A 1 -30.63 3.95 32.54
C MET A 1 -29.95 4.96 33.45
N LYS A 2 -28.87 5.61 33.00
CA LYS A 2 -28.39 6.92 33.48
C LYS A 2 -27.59 7.58 32.35
N ARG A 3 -28.23 8.52 31.62
CA ARG A 3 -27.62 9.32 30.55
C ARG A 3 -26.84 10.48 31.19
N LYS A 4 -25.56 10.62 30.87
CA LYS A 4 -24.79 11.85 31.12
C LYS A 4 -24.83 12.71 29.85
N SER A 5 -25.35 13.93 30.02
CA SER A 5 -25.43 14.98 29.00
C SER A 5 -24.12 15.75 28.97
N TYR A 6 -23.50 15.85 27.79
CA TYR A 6 -22.43 16.82 27.53
C TYR A 6 -23.01 17.98 26.71
N ARG A 7 -22.80 19.19 27.22
CA ARG A 7 -23.21 20.46 26.60
C ARG A 7 -22.09 20.94 25.70
N TYR A 8 -22.44 21.25 24.45
CA TYR A 8 -21.61 21.97 23.49
C TYR A 8 -21.33 23.39 23.99
N MET A 9 -20.07 23.83 23.90
CA MET A 9 -19.68 25.24 24.00
C MET A 9 -18.92 25.62 22.72
N ALA A 10 -19.59 26.40 21.89
CA ALA A 10 -19.00 27.13 20.78
C ALA A 10 -18.35 28.43 21.30
N GLY A 11 -17.18 28.78 20.76
CA GLY A 11 -16.51 30.07 20.96
C GLY A 11 -15.39 30.21 19.92
N LEU A 12 -15.70 30.72 18.74
CA LEU A 12 -15.62 32.11 18.27
C LEU A 12 -14.18 32.58 17.96
N CYS A 13 -13.99 32.86 16.67
CA CYS A 13 -12.82 33.45 16.03
C CYS A 13 -12.44 34.82 16.61
N LEU A 14 -11.14 35.13 16.64
CA LEU A 14 -10.65 36.49 16.43
C LEU A 14 -9.29 36.47 15.73
N ALA A 15 -9.18 37.25 14.67
CA ALA A 15 -8.01 37.47 13.83
C ALA A 15 -7.31 38.80 14.15
N LEU A 16 -6.14 38.99 13.50
CA LEU A 16 -5.28 40.19 13.34
C LEU A 16 -4.19 40.32 14.42
N ILE A 17 -2.91 40.59 14.09
CA ILE A 17 -2.38 41.73 13.31
C ILE A 17 -1.05 41.40 12.59
N LEU A 18 -0.83 42.05 11.44
CA LEU A 18 0.33 42.08 10.54
C LEU A 18 1.48 43.04 10.98
N ALA A 19 2.62 42.88 10.28
CA ALA A 19 3.79 43.77 10.10
C ALA A 19 4.99 43.54 11.06
N GLY A 20 6.25 43.56 10.64
CA GLY A 20 6.82 44.04 9.37
C GLY A 20 8.28 43.59 9.11
N CYS A 21 8.75 43.95 7.92
CA CYS A 21 10.02 43.60 7.27
C CYS A 21 11.29 44.11 7.96
N GLY A 22 12.43 43.50 7.61
CA GLY A 22 13.76 44.10 7.79
C GLY A 22 14.90 43.23 7.30
N SER A 23 15.21 43.30 6.00
CA SER A 23 16.45 42.79 5.40
C SER A 23 17.58 43.81 5.54
N GLY A 24 18.81 43.33 5.76
CA GLY A 24 20.01 44.18 5.79
C GLY A 24 21.30 43.36 5.79
N GLU A 25 21.91 43.24 4.62
CA GLU A 25 23.29 42.76 4.43
C GLU A 25 24.32 43.78 4.94
N ARG A 26 25.46 43.29 5.46
CA ARG A 26 26.80 43.82 5.13
C ARG A 26 27.97 42.94 5.62
N LYS A 27 28.70 42.42 4.63
CA LYS A 27 30.16 42.46 4.39
C LYS A 27 31.16 42.21 5.54
N THR A 28 31.85 41.07 5.39
CA THR A 28 33.31 40.84 5.33
C THR A 28 34.30 41.88 5.90
N GLU A 29 35.25 41.39 6.69
CA GLU A 29 36.67 41.80 6.65
C GLU A 29 37.59 40.67 7.17
N GLU A 30 38.51 40.23 6.30
CA GLU A 30 39.73 39.48 6.65
C GLU A 30 40.83 40.45 7.09
N ALA A 31 41.70 40.00 8.00
CA ALA A 31 43.07 40.51 8.09
C ALA A 31 44.02 39.41 8.58
N GLY A 32 44.95 39.01 7.72
CA GLY A 32 46.03 38.08 8.02
C GLY A 32 47.24 38.73 8.69
N GLY A 33 48.13 37.89 9.20
CA GLY A 33 49.45 38.28 9.68
C GLY A 33 50.38 37.07 9.75
N LYS A 34 51.32 36.97 8.80
CA LYS A 34 52.43 36.00 8.75
C LYS A 34 53.54 36.40 9.72
N THR A 35 54.24 35.43 10.32
CA THR A 35 55.66 35.58 10.69
C THR A 35 56.38 34.23 10.62
N GLU A 36 57.61 34.27 10.07
CA GLU A 36 58.47 33.16 9.69
C GLU A 36 59.30 32.53 10.84
N VAL A 37 59.83 31.36 10.51
CA VAL A 37 60.61 30.34 11.26
C VAL A 37 62.04 30.80 11.62
N PRO A 38 62.79 30.07 12.47
CA PRO A 38 63.86 29.23 11.90
C PRO A 38 64.05 27.84 12.53
N ALA A 39 64.82 27.02 11.82
CA ALA A 39 64.85 25.56 11.81
C ALA A 39 65.85 24.86 12.77
N THR A 40 65.78 23.51 12.69
CA THR A 40 66.76 22.42 13.00
C THR A 40 66.47 21.60 14.27
N VAL A 41 66.58 20.26 14.33
CA VAL A 41 66.88 19.13 13.41
C VAL A 41 66.50 17.83 14.16
N ASP A 42 66.03 16.82 13.43
CA ASP A 42 65.96 15.36 13.65
C ASP A 42 65.50 14.72 14.98
N THR A 43 64.45 13.90 14.89
CA THR A 43 64.52 12.48 15.33
C THR A 43 63.35 11.64 14.77
N ALA A 44 63.72 10.65 13.95
CA ALA A 44 63.14 9.31 13.72
C ALA A 44 61.61 9.11 13.55
N GLU A 45 61.25 8.65 12.35
CA GLU A 45 60.01 7.94 12.01
C GLU A 45 59.91 6.57 12.73
N GLU A 46 58.73 6.24 13.29
CA GLU A 46 58.00 4.99 12.98
C GLU A 46 56.58 4.96 13.58
N LYS A 47 55.60 4.81 12.67
CA LYS A 47 54.29 4.14 12.75
C LYS A 47 53.40 4.28 14.01
N ALA A 48 52.24 4.90 13.78
CA ALA A 48 50.95 4.28 14.05
C ALA A 48 49.92 4.81 13.04
N GLY A 49 49.41 3.93 12.19
CA GLY A 49 48.34 4.25 11.25
C GLY A 49 47.04 4.49 12.01
N SER A 50 46.47 5.68 11.85
CA SER A 50 45.04 5.90 12.02
C SER A 50 44.39 5.73 10.64
N GLU A 51 43.84 4.54 10.39
CA GLU A 51 42.74 4.43 9.44
C GLU A 51 41.56 5.18 10.07
N GLU A 52 41.41 6.45 9.69
CA GLU A 52 40.12 7.11 9.75
C GLU A 52 39.23 6.40 8.72
N THR A 53 38.50 5.40 9.19
CA THR A 53 37.33 4.90 8.49
C THR A 53 36.32 6.03 8.49
N THR A 54 36.32 6.84 7.42
CA THR A 54 35.20 7.70 7.08
C THR A 54 34.01 6.79 6.83
N ALA A 55 33.19 6.59 7.85
CA ALA A 55 31.86 6.02 7.70
C ALA A 55 31.09 6.94 6.75
N GLU A 56 30.85 6.46 5.53
CA GLU A 56 29.94 7.10 4.61
C GLU A 56 28.57 7.14 5.28
N THR A 57 28.17 8.31 5.75
CA THR A 57 26.79 8.58 6.15
C THR A 57 25.95 8.53 4.88
N SER A 58 25.42 7.36 4.57
CA SER A 58 24.38 7.17 3.56
C SER A 58 23.22 8.11 3.92
N GLU A 59 22.95 9.11 3.06
CA GLU A 59 21.80 9.98 3.21
C GLU A 59 20.51 9.18 2.98
N ALA A 60 19.45 9.54 3.72
CA ALA A 60 18.17 8.87 3.58
C ALA A 60 17.63 9.02 2.15
N ARG A 61 17.27 7.90 1.52
CA ARG A 61 16.72 7.87 0.15
C ARG A 61 15.26 7.43 0.14
N ASP A 62 14.53 7.90 -0.84
CA ASP A 62 13.18 7.43 -1.09
C ASP A 62 13.22 6.06 -1.77
N LEU A 63 12.25 5.21 -1.45
CA LEU A 63 12.10 3.90 -2.06
C LEU A 63 11.51 4.02 -3.47
N THR A 64 11.97 3.15 -4.35
CA THR A 64 11.42 3.00 -5.70
C THR A 64 10.06 2.31 -5.67
N THR A 65 9.25 2.47 -6.72
CA THR A 65 7.95 1.79 -6.86
C THR A 65 8.06 0.27 -6.71
N GLU A 66 9.14 -0.33 -7.22
CA GLU A 66 9.36 -1.79 -7.12
C GLU A 66 9.65 -2.24 -5.68
N GLU A 67 10.39 -1.43 -4.92
CA GLU A 67 10.62 -1.66 -3.49
C GLU A 67 9.32 -1.51 -2.70
N LEU A 68 8.51 -0.47 -2.99
CA LEU A 68 7.21 -0.28 -2.33
C LEU A 68 6.24 -1.45 -2.60
N ARG A 69 6.24 -2.00 -3.83
CA ARG A 69 5.48 -3.22 -4.16
C ARG A 69 6.00 -4.42 -3.37
N SER A 70 7.32 -4.60 -3.31
CA SER A 70 7.96 -5.68 -2.55
C SER A 70 7.63 -5.59 -1.06
N PHE A 71 7.59 -4.38 -0.49
CA PHE A 71 7.18 -4.16 0.89
C PHE A 71 5.67 -4.37 1.08
N THR A 72 4.84 -3.96 0.12
CA THR A 72 3.40 -4.24 0.12
C THR A 72 3.14 -5.75 0.18
N ASP A 73 3.79 -6.52 -0.70
CA ASP A 73 3.70 -7.99 -0.70
C ASP A 73 4.24 -8.62 0.59
N TRP A 74 5.20 -7.97 1.25
CA TRP A 74 5.75 -8.44 2.53
C TRP A 74 4.81 -8.15 3.71
N ILE A 75 4.30 -6.93 3.86
CA ILE A 75 3.45 -6.55 5.01
C ILE A 75 2.13 -7.31 5.04
N GLN A 76 1.57 -7.63 3.88
CA GLN A 76 0.26 -8.28 3.77
C GLN A 76 0.28 -9.80 4.03
N ARG A 77 1.46 -10.41 4.19
CA ARG A 77 1.57 -11.86 4.41
C ARG A 77 0.92 -12.25 5.74
N ALA A 78 0.42 -13.47 5.81
CA ALA A 78 -0.27 -14.00 6.99
C ALA A 78 0.58 -13.92 8.27
N GLU A 79 1.91 -13.98 8.14
CA GLU A 79 2.86 -13.84 9.24
C GLU A 79 3.23 -12.41 9.63
N ASN A 80 2.74 -11.39 8.90
CA ASN A 80 3.20 -9.99 9.04
C ASN A 80 2.06 -8.98 9.28
N TYR A 81 0.88 -9.15 8.69
CA TYR A 81 -0.15 -8.11 8.72
C TYR A 81 -0.61 -7.75 10.15
N GLY A 82 -0.67 -8.72 11.06
CA GLY A 82 -1.09 -8.51 12.45
C GLY A 82 -0.19 -7.57 13.24
N PHE A 83 1.07 -7.39 12.82
CA PHE A 83 1.98 -6.41 13.43
C PHE A 83 1.58 -4.96 13.10
N LEU A 84 0.85 -4.73 12.01
CA LEU A 84 0.38 -3.40 11.61
C LEU A 84 -0.93 -3.02 12.33
N LEU A 85 -1.63 -3.99 12.93
CA LEU A 85 -2.84 -3.77 13.72
C LEU A 85 -2.55 -3.32 15.16
N SER A 86 -1.27 -3.23 15.55
CA SER A 86 -0.84 -2.85 16.90
C SER A 86 0.06 -1.61 16.86
N GLU A 87 -0.19 -0.63 17.73
CA GLU A 87 0.69 0.54 17.91
C GLU A 87 1.74 0.29 18.99
N TYR A 88 3.03 0.45 18.65
CA TYR A 88 4.14 0.32 19.59
C TYR A 88 5.41 1.03 19.10
N ARG A 89 6.16 1.62 20.04
CA ARG A 89 7.48 2.23 19.79
C ARG A 89 8.64 1.34 20.25
N ASP A 90 8.40 0.51 21.25
CA ASP A 90 9.29 -0.58 21.66
C ASP A 90 8.65 -1.88 21.17
N PRO A 91 9.37 -2.75 20.43
CA PRO A 91 8.81 -4.02 19.97
C PRO A 91 8.20 -4.87 21.09
N LYS A 92 8.67 -4.75 22.35
CA LYS A 92 8.13 -5.51 23.49
C LYS A 92 6.69 -5.16 23.85
N ASP A 93 6.23 -3.97 23.46
CA ASP A 93 4.90 -3.46 23.79
C ASP A 93 3.83 -3.88 22.76
N ALA A 94 4.23 -4.58 21.69
CA ALA A 94 3.32 -5.02 20.64
C ALA A 94 2.20 -5.93 21.18
N ASP A 95 0.99 -5.74 20.65
CA ASP A 95 -0.21 -6.49 21.02
C ASP A 95 -0.16 -7.90 20.43
N LEU A 96 0.07 -8.87 21.30
CA LEU A 96 0.16 -10.28 20.92
C LEU A 96 -1.17 -10.87 20.49
N GLY A 97 -2.30 -10.30 20.93
CA GLY A 97 -3.64 -10.71 20.51
C GLY A 97 -3.86 -10.44 19.03
N GLU A 98 -3.44 -9.26 18.57
CA GLU A 98 -3.51 -8.87 17.15
C GLU A 98 -2.54 -9.67 16.28
N ILE A 99 -1.27 -9.75 16.69
CA ILE A 99 -0.22 -10.46 15.94
C ILE A 99 -0.61 -11.92 15.71
N PHE A 100 -1.08 -12.59 16.76
CA PHE A 100 -1.38 -14.01 16.69
C PHE A 100 -2.84 -14.33 16.40
N TYR A 101 -3.75 -13.36 16.22
CA TYR A 101 -5.19 -13.60 16.08
C TYR A 101 -5.51 -14.80 15.18
N SER A 102 -4.94 -14.84 13.96
CA SER A 102 -5.08 -15.96 13.00
C SER A 102 -3.86 -16.90 12.95
N GLY A 103 -3.10 -16.99 14.03
CA GLY A 103 -1.92 -17.85 14.17
C GLY A 103 -0.64 -17.35 13.50
N ALA A 104 -0.59 -16.09 13.03
CA ALA A 104 0.57 -15.48 12.37
C ALA A 104 1.15 -16.33 11.22
N GLY A 105 0.27 -16.91 10.38
CA GLY A 105 0.65 -17.73 9.23
C GLY A 105 1.16 -19.14 9.58
N ILE A 106 1.11 -19.55 10.85
CA ILE A 106 1.49 -20.90 11.27
C ILE A 106 0.32 -21.85 11.05
N ALA A 107 0.56 -22.94 10.31
CA ALA A 107 -0.41 -24.03 10.19
C ALA A 107 -0.74 -24.63 11.58
N THR A 108 -2.03 -24.73 11.89
CA THR A 108 -2.54 -25.27 13.15
C THR A 108 -3.21 -26.61 12.91
N GLU A 109 -3.12 -27.48 13.91
CA GLU A 109 -3.86 -28.75 13.96
C GLU A 109 -5.14 -28.55 14.78
N PRO A 110 -6.21 -29.31 14.50
CA PRO A 110 -7.39 -29.33 15.36
C PRO A 110 -7.04 -29.75 16.79
N LEU A 111 -7.83 -29.28 17.76
CA LEU A 111 -7.71 -29.73 19.15
C LEU A 111 -8.03 -31.22 19.24
N THR A 112 -7.22 -31.96 20.01
CA THR A 112 -7.58 -33.30 20.45
C THR A 112 -8.74 -33.27 21.45
N ASP A 113 -9.46 -34.38 21.64
CA ASP A 113 -10.56 -34.46 22.62
C ASP A 113 -10.11 -34.04 24.04
N ALA A 114 -8.88 -34.39 24.43
CA ALA A 114 -8.32 -34.03 25.72
C ALA A 114 -8.02 -32.53 25.84
N GLU A 115 -7.43 -31.92 24.81
CA GLU A 115 -7.17 -30.47 24.75
C GLU A 115 -8.49 -29.69 24.70
N ARG A 116 -9.48 -30.17 23.96
CA ARG A 116 -10.83 -29.59 23.89
C ARG A 116 -11.49 -29.56 25.26
N GLN A 117 -11.46 -30.68 25.98
CA GLN A 117 -12.04 -30.77 27.33
C GLN A 117 -11.33 -29.81 28.30
N GLU A 118 -10.00 -29.77 28.27
CA GLU A 118 -9.23 -28.83 29.10
C GLU A 118 -9.52 -27.37 28.72
N TYR A 119 -9.62 -27.06 27.43
CA TYR A 119 -9.97 -25.73 26.93
C TYR A 119 -11.33 -25.25 27.44
N LEU A 120 -12.36 -26.09 27.36
CA LEU A 120 -13.69 -25.75 27.89
C LEU A 120 -13.68 -25.57 29.41
N GLU A 121 -12.91 -26.39 30.13
CA GLU A 121 -12.73 -26.25 31.58
C GLU A 121 -12.06 -24.92 31.96
N VAL A 122 -10.96 -24.54 31.31
CA VAL A 122 -10.21 -23.32 31.66
C VAL A 122 -10.87 -22.05 31.15
N SER A 123 -11.55 -22.11 30.00
CA SER A 123 -12.26 -20.97 29.42
C SER A 123 -13.64 -20.74 30.06
N GLY A 124 -14.20 -21.77 30.70
CA GLY A 124 -15.55 -21.76 31.26
C GLY A 124 -16.66 -21.74 30.20
N ARG A 125 -16.33 -22.06 28.94
CA ARG A 125 -17.30 -22.15 27.82
C ARG A 125 -18.02 -23.50 27.84
N GLU A 126 -19.26 -23.51 27.36
CA GLU A 126 -20.04 -24.73 27.22
C GLU A 126 -19.65 -25.52 25.97
N ASP A 127 -19.29 -24.81 24.90
CA ASP A 127 -18.90 -25.39 23.62
C ASP A 127 -17.87 -24.52 22.89
N ILE A 128 -17.35 -25.04 21.77
CA ILE A 128 -16.54 -24.29 20.78
C ILE A 128 -17.45 -24.03 19.58
N ASP A 129 -17.70 -22.75 19.29
CA ASP A 129 -18.62 -22.29 18.25
C ASP A 129 -17.91 -22.00 16.92
N THR A 130 -16.61 -21.67 16.97
CA THR A 130 -15.79 -21.23 15.84
C THR A 130 -14.44 -21.94 15.77
N ASP A 131 -13.55 -21.50 14.88
CA ASP A 131 -12.25 -22.12 14.70
C ASP A 131 -11.32 -21.82 15.88
N CYS A 132 -10.44 -22.78 16.19
CA CYS A 132 -9.41 -22.61 17.20
C CYS A 132 -8.03 -22.58 16.56
N VAL A 133 -7.17 -21.68 17.05
CA VAL A 133 -5.74 -21.73 16.81
C VAL A 133 -5.05 -22.32 18.03
N ARG A 134 -4.14 -23.27 17.77
CA ARG A 134 -3.38 -24.01 18.77
C ARG A 134 -1.90 -23.93 18.46
N LEU A 135 -1.14 -23.24 19.31
CA LEU A 135 0.31 -23.07 19.14
C LEU A 135 1.08 -23.44 20.41
N THR A 136 2.25 -24.04 20.23
CA THR A 136 3.23 -24.19 21.32
C THR A 136 3.96 -22.88 21.59
N THR A 137 4.51 -22.70 22.79
CA THR A 137 5.39 -21.56 23.11
C THR A 137 6.59 -21.48 22.17
N GLU A 138 7.12 -22.61 21.69
CA GLU A 138 8.22 -22.63 20.70
C GLU A 138 7.81 -22.00 19.36
N GLN A 139 6.60 -22.31 18.87
CA GLN A 139 6.07 -21.74 17.63
C GLN A 139 5.85 -20.23 17.76
N ILE A 140 5.28 -19.78 18.88
CA ILE A 140 5.11 -18.35 19.19
C ILE A 140 6.46 -17.64 19.24
N ASN A 141 7.42 -18.19 20.00
CA ASN A 141 8.77 -17.64 20.12
C ASN A 141 9.49 -17.57 18.77
N ARG A 142 9.26 -18.52 17.86
CA ARG A 142 9.86 -18.47 16.52
C ARG A 142 9.44 -17.21 15.76
N VAL A 143 8.17 -16.82 15.83
CA VAL A 143 7.66 -15.60 15.20
C VAL A 143 8.20 -14.37 15.91
N LEU A 144 8.11 -14.31 17.24
CA LEU A 144 8.57 -13.17 18.03
C LEU A 144 10.08 -12.93 17.89
N ILE A 145 10.92 -13.97 17.96
CA ILE A 145 12.38 -13.83 17.78
C ILE A 145 12.70 -13.37 16.36
N LYS A 146 11.99 -13.91 15.36
CA LYS A 146 12.19 -13.54 13.96
C LYS A 146 11.84 -12.08 13.71
N ARG A 147 10.67 -11.63 14.18
CA ARG A 147 10.10 -10.31 13.85
C ARG A 147 10.50 -9.21 14.83
N LEU A 148 10.51 -9.49 16.13
CA LEU A 148 10.75 -8.49 17.17
C LEU A 148 12.09 -8.68 17.88
N GLY A 149 12.68 -9.89 17.81
CA GLY A 149 13.94 -10.22 18.46
C GLY A 149 13.83 -10.64 19.92
N TYR A 150 12.61 -10.94 20.39
CA TYR A 150 12.31 -11.28 21.78
C TYR A 150 11.56 -12.62 21.89
N THR A 151 11.60 -13.24 23.05
CA THR A 151 10.71 -14.36 23.41
C THR A 151 9.42 -13.87 24.07
N LEU A 152 8.43 -14.75 24.16
CA LEU A 152 7.12 -14.48 24.76
C LEU A 152 7.23 -13.97 26.21
N ASP A 153 8.14 -14.53 27.00
CA ASP A 153 8.37 -14.13 28.40
C ASP A 153 9.13 -12.81 28.56
N GLU A 154 9.69 -12.28 27.46
CA GLU A 154 10.33 -10.97 27.43
C GLU A 154 9.38 -9.84 27.00
N MET A 155 8.18 -10.18 26.51
CA MET A 155 7.17 -9.21 26.07
C MET A 155 6.54 -8.48 27.26
N SER A 156 6.16 -7.23 27.06
CA SER A 156 5.53 -6.40 28.09
C SER A 156 4.07 -6.81 28.37
N GLN A 157 3.39 -7.36 27.36
CA GLN A 157 2.00 -7.78 27.44
C GLN A 157 1.88 -9.30 27.46
N GLU A 158 0.91 -9.82 28.19
CA GLU A 158 0.58 -11.25 28.16
C GLU A 158 -0.14 -11.61 26.86
N LEU A 159 0.09 -12.82 26.35
CA LEU A 159 -0.70 -13.36 25.24
C LEU A 159 -2.13 -13.62 25.76
N PRO A 160 -3.18 -13.00 25.19
CA PRO A 160 -4.55 -13.11 25.70
C PRO A 160 -5.23 -14.43 25.29
N TRP A 161 -4.52 -15.55 25.39
CA TRP A 161 -4.96 -16.89 25.02
C TRP A 161 -5.04 -17.79 26.24
N PHE A 162 -5.76 -18.90 26.13
CA PHE A 162 -5.82 -19.90 27.17
C PHE A 162 -4.64 -20.86 27.06
N TYR A 163 -3.86 -20.97 28.13
CA TYR A 163 -2.78 -21.96 28.20
C TYR A 163 -3.31 -23.29 28.78
N LEU A 164 -3.12 -24.37 28.02
CA LEU A 164 -3.48 -25.73 28.44
C LEU A 164 -2.25 -26.40 29.07
N GLU A 165 -2.25 -26.54 30.39
CA GLU A 165 -1.11 -27.00 31.19
C GLU A 165 -0.65 -28.42 30.83
N LYS A 166 -1.59 -29.34 30.54
CA LYS A 166 -1.24 -30.74 30.26
C LYS A 166 -0.54 -30.89 28.91
N ALA A 167 -1.04 -30.18 27.90
CA ALA A 167 -0.53 -30.25 26.53
C ALA A 167 0.58 -29.22 26.25
N LYS A 168 0.73 -28.20 27.10
CA LYS A 168 1.70 -27.09 26.97
C LYS A 168 1.51 -26.29 25.68
N VAL A 169 0.26 -25.97 25.38
CA VAL A 169 -0.15 -25.22 24.18
C VAL A 169 -1.02 -24.04 24.58
N TRP A 170 -0.94 -23.00 23.79
CA TRP A 170 -1.83 -21.85 23.82
C TRP A 170 -2.94 -22.07 22.83
N VAL A 171 -4.17 -21.80 23.26
CA VAL A 171 -5.38 -21.97 22.47
C VAL A 171 -6.22 -20.71 22.55
N THR A 172 -6.68 -20.24 21.41
CA THR A 172 -7.76 -19.27 21.32
C THR A 172 -8.78 -19.75 20.32
N GLU A 173 -10.02 -19.33 20.52
CA GLU A 173 -11.12 -19.48 19.58
C GLU A 173 -11.41 -18.13 18.94
N HIS A 174 -11.51 -18.08 17.61
CA HIS A 174 -11.72 -16.84 16.87
C HIS A 174 -12.56 -17.05 15.59
N GLY A 175 -13.14 -15.95 15.10
CA GLY A 175 -13.78 -15.91 13.76
C GLY A 175 -12.79 -15.60 12.64
N ASP A 176 -13.23 -15.65 11.40
CA ASP A 176 -12.45 -15.41 10.17
C ASP A 176 -12.36 -13.92 9.78
N THR A 177 -12.30 -13.01 10.76
CA THR A 177 -12.59 -11.58 10.56
C THR A 177 -11.42 -10.60 10.75
N ASN A 178 -10.21 -11.06 11.09
CA ASN A 178 -9.11 -10.13 11.45
C ASN A 178 -8.14 -9.81 10.32
N TYR A 179 -8.22 -10.49 9.18
CA TYR A 179 -7.32 -10.20 8.07
C TYR A 179 -7.59 -8.81 7.49
N VAL A 180 -6.52 -8.02 7.35
CA VAL A 180 -6.54 -6.70 6.74
C VAL A 180 -5.39 -6.60 5.75
N ASN A 181 -5.70 -6.20 4.51
CA ASN A 181 -4.66 -5.85 3.55
C ASN A 181 -4.17 -4.42 3.79
N PHE A 182 -2.87 -4.21 3.64
CA PHE A 182 -2.24 -2.90 3.69
C PHE A 182 -1.49 -2.64 2.39
N THR A 183 -1.35 -1.37 2.03
CA THR A 183 -0.53 -0.90 0.93
C THR A 183 0.58 -0.01 1.47
N CYS A 184 1.83 -0.30 1.11
CA CYS A 184 2.95 0.61 1.38
C CYS A 184 2.93 1.71 0.31
N VAL A 185 2.41 2.88 0.66
CA VAL A 185 2.16 3.99 -0.28
C VAL A 185 3.38 4.89 -0.47
N SER A 186 4.31 4.85 0.48
CA SER A 186 5.56 5.60 0.50
C SER A 186 6.54 4.90 1.45
N GLY A 187 7.82 5.22 1.33
CA GLY A 187 8.81 4.75 2.27
C GLY A 187 10.20 5.28 1.95
N ARG A 188 11.08 5.21 2.95
CA ARG A 188 12.44 5.72 2.90
C ARG A 188 13.39 4.74 3.54
N GLU A 189 14.56 4.56 2.92
CA GLU A 189 15.69 3.94 3.61
C GLU A 189 16.40 5.05 4.40
N LEU A 190 16.27 5.03 5.72
CA LEU A 190 16.78 6.08 6.62
C LEU A 190 18.31 6.00 6.79
N SER A 191 18.83 4.76 6.77
CA SER A 191 20.24 4.41 6.79
C SER A 191 20.36 2.97 6.27
N ALA A 192 21.57 2.50 5.97
CA ALA A 192 21.78 1.17 5.36
C ALA A 192 20.98 0.06 6.08
N GLY A 193 19.98 -0.49 5.38
CA GLY A 193 19.10 -1.56 5.85
C GLY A 193 18.02 -1.16 6.86
N VAL A 194 17.83 0.14 7.15
CA VAL A 194 16.76 0.64 8.03
C VAL A 194 15.73 1.37 7.19
N TYR A 195 14.49 0.91 7.24
CA TYR A 195 13.40 1.43 6.43
C TYR A 195 12.29 2.02 7.30
N GLU A 196 11.70 3.12 6.86
CA GLU A 196 10.44 3.63 7.36
C GLU A 196 9.42 3.58 6.23
N LEU A 197 8.28 2.93 6.47
CA LEU A 197 7.24 2.70 5.49
C LEU A 197 5.96 3.38 5.93
N GLU A 198 5.28 4.05 5.01
CA GLU A 198 3.92 4.57 5.20
C GLU A 198 2.94 3.51 4.67
N CYS A 199 2.19 2.91 5.58
CA CYS A 199 1.26 1.81 5.29
C CYS A 199 -0.18 2.27 5.50
N VAL A 200 -1.04 2.03 4.51
CA VAL A 200 -2.45 2.43 4.53
C VAL A 200 -3.34 1.20 4.30
N PRO A 201 -4.44 1.02 5.06
CA PRO A 201 -5.39 -0.07 4.81
C PRO A 201 -5.90 -0.04 3.37
N GLY A 202 -5.96 -1.21 2.73
CA GLY A 202 -6.28 -1.34 1.31
C GLY A 202 -7.75 -1.12 0.96
N ASP A 203 -8.65 -1.10 1.95
CA ASP A 203 -10.05 -0.76 1.79
C ASP A 203 -10.43 0.40 2.73
N ALA A 204 -11.10 1.41 2.16
CA ALA A 204 -11.64 2.53 2.92
C ALA A 204 -12.71 2.11 3.94
N SER A 205 -13.38 0.97 3.72
CA SER A 205 -14.39 0.41 4.63
C SER A 205 -13.81 -0.01 5.98
N TYR A 206 -12.50 -0.27 6.06
CA TYR A 206 -11.82 -0.57 7.32
C TYR A 206 -11.73 0.64 8.25
N ARG A 207 -11.82 1.87 7.73
CA ARG A 207 -11.80 3.07 8.57
C ARG A 207 -13.16 3.31 9.24
N PRO A 208 -13.19 3.77 10.50
CA PRO A 208 -12.06 4.21 11.33
C PRO A 208 -11.46 3.11 12.23
N TYR A 209 -11.75 1.82 11.97
CA TYR A 209 -11.37 0.72 12.86
C TYR A 209 -9.93 0.26 12.68
N VAL A 210 -9.41 0.36 11.45
CA VAL A 210 -8.00 0.08 11.14
C VAL A 210 -7.29 1.38 10.82
N HIS A 211 -6.16 1.60 11.47
CA HIS A 211 -5.35 2.78 11.33
C HIS A 211 -4.33 2.65 10.20
N SER A 212 -3.98 3.77 9.57
CA SER A 212 -2.74 3.84 8.78
C SER A 212 -1.54 4.01 9.71
N CYS A 213 -0.34 3.67 9.26
CA CYS A 213 0.80 3.62 10.15
C CYS A 213 2.16 3.88 9.48
N HIS A 214 3.11 4.32 10.30
CA HIS A 214 4.53 4.34 10.02
C HIS A 214 5.16 3.06 10.60
N LEU A 215 5.61 2.16 9.73
CA LEU A 215 6.27 0.91 10.08
C LEU A 215 7.78 1.08 9.92
N THR A 216 8.55 0.85 10.98
CA THR A 216 10.01 0.90 10.92
C THR A 216 10.58 -0.50 10.91
N LEU A 217 11.41 -0.80 9.92
CA LEU A 217 12.02 -2.11 9.70
C LEU A 217 13.55 -2.02 9.73
N GLN A 218 14.19 -3.12 10.12
CA GLN A 218 15.62 -3.34 10.00
C GLN A 218 15.87 -4.66 9.25
N GLU A 219 16.65 -4.57 8.17
CA GLU A 219 17.13 -5.72 7.41
C GLU A 219 17.91 -6.70 8.31
N LYS A 220 17.62 -7.99 8.15
CA LYS A 220 18.19 -9.09 8.92
C LYS A 220 18.34 -10.32 8.04
N GLY A 221 19.44 -10.39 7.29
CA GLY A 221 19.64 -11.45 6.29
C GLY A 221 18.76 -11.17 5.08
N GLU A 222 17.93 -12.14 4.69
CA GLU A 222 16.99 -12.02 3.55
C GLU A 222 15.58 -11.56 3.98
N ASP A 223 15.41 -11.08 5.22
CA ASP A 223 14.12 -10.70 5.79
C ASP A 223 14.29 -9.49 6.73
N TYR A 224 13.22 -9.06 7.40
CA TYR A 224 13.19 -7.87 8.24
C TYR A 224 12.77 -8.16 9.68
N ARG A 225 13.36 -7.38 10.60
CA ARG A 225 12.85 -7.15 11.95
C ARG A 225 12.01 -5.89 11.98
N ILE A 226 10.94 -5.91 12.75
CA ILE A 226 10.08 -4.77 13.00
C ILE A 226 10.56 -4.08 14.27
N LEU A 227 10.85 -2.79 14.15
CA LEU A 227 11.36 -1.95 15.24
C LEU A 227 10.26 -1.15 15.91
N SER A 228 9.25 -0.73 15.15
CA SER A 228 8.09 0.01 15.65
C SER A 228 6.97 0.04 14.62
N ASN A 229 5.74 0.26 15.10
CA ASN A 229 4.59 0.60 14.29
C ASN A 229 3.82 1.73 14.97
N VAL A 230 3.70 2.89 14.34
CA VAL A 230 3.05 4.07 14.93
C VAL A 230 1.87 4.49 14.07
N PHE A 231 0.69 4.62 14.66
CA PHE A 231 -0.51 4.98 13.90
C PHE A 231 -0.49 6.45 13.45
N ASP A 232 -0.92 6.69 12.22
CA ASP A 232 -1.05 8.00 11.60
C ASP A 232 -2.16 7.98 10.53
N ASP A 233 -3.38 8.33 10.92
CA ASP A 233 -4.52 8.37 10.02
C ASP A 233 -4.52 9.56 9.05
N SER A 234 -3.53 10.46 9.15
CA SER A 234 -3.33 11.53 8.17
C SER A 234 -2.77 11.02 6.85
N LEU A 235 -2.17 9.82 6.85
CA LEU A 235 -1.70 9.15 5.64
C LEU A 235 -2.88 8.82 4.71
N THR A 236 -2.67 9.05 3.43
CA THR A 236 -3.67 8.82 2.38
C THR A 236 -3.26 7.69 1.48
N TYR A 237 -4.23 6.85 1.10
CA TYR A 237 -4.00 5.83 0.09
C TYR A 237 -3.50 6.46 -1.21
N SER A 238 -2.53 5.79 -1.86
CA SER A 238 -2.04 6.16 -3.18
C SER A 238 -1.95 4.92 -4.05
N ARG A 239 -2.67 4.93 -5.17
CA ARG A 239 -2.55 3.88 -6.20
C ARG A 239 -1.32 4.06 -7.10
N SER A 240 -0.52 5.11 -6.89
CA SER A 240 0.67 5.39 -7.70
C SER A 240 1.66 4.22 -7.74
N ILE A 241 1.70 3.42 -6.66
CA ILE A 241 2.53 2.22 -6.63
C ILE A 241 2.11 1.18 -7.68
N TYR A 242 0.85 1.18 -8.14
CA TYR A 242 0.33 0.27 -9.15
C TYR A 242 0.35 0.87 -10.57
N ARG A 243 1.07 1.98 -10.76
CA ARG A 243 1.21 2.61 -12.07
C ARG A 243 1.85 1.67 -13.08
N ILE A 244 1.28 1.64 -14.28
CA ILE A 244 1.75 0.90 -15.44
C ILE A 244 2.50 1.89 -16.33
N ASP A 245 3.80 2.06 -16.10
CA ASP A 245 4.60 3.13 -16.72
C ASP A 245 4.66 3.04 -18.25
N ASN A 246 4.76 1.82 -18.79
CA ASN A 246 4.78 1.59 -20.24
C ASN A 246 3.40 1.76 -20.91
N GLN A 247 2.34 1.94 -20.13
CA GLN A 247 0.97 2.24 -20.59
C GLN A 247 0.47 3.57 -20.01
N SER A 248 1.38 4.48 -19.69
CA SER A 248 1.09 5.83 -19.22
C SER A 248 1.80 6.84 -20.12
N PHE A 249 1.05 7.80 -20.67
CA PHE A 249 1.50 8.63 -21.78
C PHE A 249 1.24 10.10 -21.55
N LYS A 250 2.24 10.91 -21.86
CA LYS A 250 2.07 12.34 -22.02
C LYS A 250 1.28 12.61 -23.30
N VAL A 251 0.19 13.36 -23.20
CA VAL A 251 -0.73 13.61 -24.31
C VAL A 251 -1.35 14.99 -24.20
N ASP A 252 -1.53 15.66 -25.35
CA ASP A 252 -2.41 16.80 -25.47
C ASP A 252 -3.81 16.32 -25.90
N LEU A 253 -4.78 16.42 -24.99
CA LEU A 253 -6.18 16.04 -25.21
C LEU A 253 -7.03 17.19 -25.75
N GLY A 254 -6.44 18.38 -25.93
CA GLY A 254 -7.15 19.58 -26.35
C GLY A 254 -8.18 20.07 -25.33
N GLY A 255 -9.07 20.96 -25.76
CA GLY A 255 -10.15 21.50 -24.92
C GLY A 255 -9.63 22.16 -23.64
N SER A 256 -10.27 21.87 -22.51
CA SER A 256 -9.88 22.40 -21.19
C SER A 256 -8.74 21.60 -20.53
N TRP A 257 -8.38 20.45 -21.09
CA TRP A 257 -7.34 19.57 -20.54
C TRP A 257 -5.94 20.01 -20.95
N GLY A 258 -5.75 20.30 -22.24
CA GLY A 258 -4.42 20.58 -22.79
C GLY A 258 -3.45 19.41 -22.58
N GLU A 259 -2.21 19.73 -22.22
CA GLU A 259 -1.15 18.75 -21.99
C GLU A 259 -1.27 18.12 -20.58
N VAL A 260 -1.49 16.80 -20.56
CA VAL A 260 -1.66 15.99 -19.36
C VAL A 260 -0.88 14.68 -19.48
N ILE A 261 -0.79 13.93 -18.38
CA ILE A 261 -0.32 12.55 -18.39
C ILE A 261 -1.52 11.64 -18.17
N PHE A 262 -1.91 10.88 -19.20
CA PHE A 262 -2.81 9.76 -19.03
C PHE A 262 -2.07 8.65 -18.29
N THR A 263 -2.60 8.20 -17.16
CA THR A 263 -1.93 7.23 -16.30
C THR A 263 -2.81 6.01 -16.11
N SER A 264 -2.26 4.83 -16.38
CA SER A 264 -2.91 3.54 -16.15
C SER A 264 -2.43 2.93 -14.84
N TYR A 265 -3.35 2.39 -14.06
CA TYR A 265 -3.06 1.71 -12.79
C TYR A 265 -3.64 0.31 -12.80
N ALA A 266 -2.80 -0.69 -12.51
CA ALA A 266 -3.26 -2.02 -12.18
C ALA A 266 -4.12 -1.96 -10.90
N PRO A 267 -5.10 -2.86 -10.73
CA PRO A 267 -5.80 -2.99 -9.46
C PRO A 267 -4.79 -3.37 -8.36
N GLY A 268 -4.98 -2.80 -7.17
CA GLY A 268 -4.22 -3.25 -6.00
C GLY A 268 -4.59 -4.68 -5.61
N GLN A 269 -3.72 -5.35 -4.85
CA GLN A 269 -4.07 -6.66 -4.30
C GLN A 269 -5.16 -6.47 -3.25
N THR A 270 -6.39 -6.83 -3.63
CA THR A 270 -7.52 -6.89 -2.71
C THR A 270 -7.88 -8.33 -2.42
N MET A 271 -8.53 -8.53 -1.27
CA MET A 271 -8.92 -9.85 -0.79
C MET A 271 -9.74 -10.65 -1.82
N TYR A 272 -10.45 -9.96 -2.72
CA TYR A 272 -11.29 -10.59 -3.75
C TYR A 272 -10.60 -10.78 -5.11
N GLY A 273 -9.47 -10.12 -5.39
CA GLY A 273 -8.70 -10.29 -6.64
C GLY A 273 -9.36 -9.82 -7.95
N ASN A 274 -10.63 -9.44 -7.92
CA ASN A 274 -11.46 -9.07 -9.08
C ASN A 274 -11.62 -7.55 -9.28
N GLN A 275 -10.78 -6.72 -8.65
CA GLN A 275 -10.78 -5.29 -8.95
C GLN A 275 -10.29 -5.02 -10.38
N ASP A 276 -10.84 -3.97 -10.99
CA ASP A 276 -10.54 -3.59 -12.36
C ASP A 276 -9.37 -2.60 -12.47
N VAL A 277 -8.76 -2.54 -13.65
CA VAL A 277 -7.84 -1.46 -14.02
C VAL A 277 -8.52 -0.10 -13.90
N SER A 278 -7.77 0.91 -13.47
CA SER A 278 -8.25 2.29 -13.40
C SER A 278 -7.33 3.23 -14.18
N PHE A 279 -7.88 4.36 -14.61
CA PHE A 279 -7.16 5.36 -15.39
C PHE A 279 -7.40 6.76 -14.82
N SER A 280 -6.39 7.62 -14.93
CA SER A 280 -6.47 9.01 -14.49
C SER A 280 -5.79 9.97 -15.45
N LEU A 281 -6.10 11.25 -15.30
CA LEU A 281 -5.24 12.32 -15.81
C LEU A 281 -4.44 12.92 -14.66
N VAL A 282 -3.14 13.04 -14.87
CA VAL A 282 -2.19 13.65 -13.95
C VAL A 282 -1.63 14.92 -14.57
N GLN A 283 -1.60 15.99 -13.78
CA GLN A 283 -0.98 17.26 -14.12
C GLN A 283 -0.29 17.83 -12.88
N ASP A 284 0.92 18.38 -13.04
CA ASP A 284 1.72 18.94 -11.93
C ASP A 284 1.88 17.98 -10.74
N ASN A 285 2.08 16.69 -11.02
CA ASN A 285 2.16 15.58 -10.05
C ASN A 285 0.89 15.37 -9.20
N ALA A 286 -0.24 15.93 -9.59
CA ALA A 286 -1.54 15.70 -8.97
C ALA A 286 -2.48 14.97 -9.93
N GLU A 287 -3.21 13.98 -9.42
CA GLU A 287 -4.35 13.42 -10.14
C GLU A 287 -5.47 14.47 -10.19
N ILE A 288 -5.86 14.86 -11.40
CA ILE A 288 -6.87 15.91 -11.64
C ILE A 288 -8.19 15.34 -12.15
N TYR A 289 -8.20 14.08 -12.59
CA TYR A 289 -9.39 13.43 -13.13
C TYR A 289 -9.31 11.91 -13.04
N ASP A 290 -10.42 11.30 -12.63
CA ASP A 290 -10.65 9.85 -12.66
C ASP A 290 -11.56 9.48 -13.83
N PHE A 291 -11.13 8.52 -14.64
CA PHE A 291 -11.98 7.97 -15.69
C PHE A 291 -13.11 7.10 -15.10
N PRO A 292 -14.29 7.09 -15.72
CA PRO A 292 -15.40 6.28 -15.24
C PRO A 292 -15.07 4.78 -15.29
N SER A 293 -15.43 4.04 -14.25
CA SER A 293 -15.36 2.57 -14.23
C SER A 293 -16.34 1.94 -15.23
N VAL A 294 -16.01 0.75 -15.72
CA VAL A 294 -16.90 -0.03 -16.61
C VAL A 294 -18.05 -0.68 -15.83
N THR A 295 -17.79 -1.11 -14.60
CA THR A 295 -18.77 -1.72 -13.70
C THR A 295 -18.93 -0.92 -12.42
N ALA A 296 -20.04 -1.13 -11.71
CA ALA A 296 -20.23 -0.59 -10.37
C ALA A 296 -19.11 -1.08 -9.44
N ASP A 297 -18.68 -0.20 -8.53
CA ASP A 297 -17.63 -0.46 -7.54
C ASP A 297 -16.28 -0.92 -8.12
N ASN A 298 -16.06 -0.74 -9.42
CA ASN A 298 -14.85 -1.14 -10.13
C ASN A 298 -14.49 -2.62 -9.94
N TYR A 299 -15.51 -3.48 -9.83
CA TYR A 299 -15.39 -4.91 -9.59
C TYR A 299 -15.82 -5.73 -10.81
N ARG A 300 -15.02 -6.72 -11.20
CA ARG A 300 -15.15 -7.49 -12.43
C ARG A 300 -15.28 -8.96 -12.10
N ASP A 301 -16.49 -9.50 -12.21
CA ASP A 301 -16.78 -10.89 -11.85
C ASP A 301 -17.27 -11.66 -13.08
N PRO A 302 -16.67 -12.80 -13.46
CA PRO A 302 -15.57 -13.53 -12.82
C PRO A 302 -14.17 -13.12 -13.32
N ALA A 303 -14.01 -11.93 -13.92
CA ALA A 303 -12.81 -11.55 -14.65
C ALA A 303 -11.74 -10.87 -13.79
N CYS A 304 -10.51 -11.38 -13.83
CA CYS A 304 -9.34 -10.77 -13.20
C CYS A 304 -8.50 -10.04 -14.25
N PHE A 305 -8.11 -8.79 -13.97
CA PHE A 305 -7.25 -8.00 -14.86
C PHE A 305 -5.87 -8.65 -15.02
N ARG A 306 -5.37 -8.69 -16.26
CA ARG A 306 -4.02 -9.17 -16.58
C ARG A 306 -3.09 -8.06 -17.01
N GLU A 307 -3.45 -7.31 -18.04
CA GLU A 307 -2.64 -6.21 -18.53
C GLU A 307 -3.42 -5.19 -19.36
N VAL A 308 -2.86 -3.99 -19.49
CA VAL A 308 -3.25 -3.04 -20.54
C VAL A 308 -2.41 -3.36 -21.76
N LEU A 309 -3.06 -3.84 -22.83
CA LEU A 309 -2.42 -4.19 -24.09
C LEU A 309 -2.11 -2.95 -24.94
N ALA A 310 -3.03 -1.98 -24.95
CA ALA A 310 -2.86 -0.76 -25.73
C ALA A 310 -3.61 0.43 -25.13
N VAL A 311 -3.03 1.61 -25.29
CA VAL A 311 -3.69 2.91 -25.09
C VAL A 311 -3.51 3.74 -26.36
N SER A 312 -4.57 4.40 -26.79
CA SER A 312 -4.54 5.29 -27.95
C SER A 312 -5.41 6.52 -27.73
N PHE A 313 -5.04 7.62 -28.39
CA PHE A 313 -5.71 8.91 -28.28
C PHE A 313 -6.14 9.38 -29.67
N GLN A 314 -7.41 9.21 -30.00
CA GLN A 314 -7.96 9.47 -31.33
C GLN A 314 -9.33 10.12 -31.22
N ASP A 315 -9.69 10.94 -32.20
CA ASP A 315 -11.05 11.48 -32.31
C ASP A 315 -11.95 10.40 -32.93
N CYS A 316 -12.73 9.70 -32.10
CA CYS A 316 -13.60 8.60 -32.53
C CYS A 316 -14.97 9.11 -32.99
N ASN A 317 -15.34 10.33 -32.63
CA ASN A 317 -16.69 10.86 -32.83
C ASN A 317 -16.75 11.99 -33.88
N GLY A 318 -15.60 12.54 -34.28
CA GLY A 318 -15.43 13.59 -35.27
C GLY A 318 -15.61 15.02 -34.73
N ASP A 319 -15.56 15.23 -33.41
CA ASP A 319 -15.72 16.54 -32.78
C ASP A 319 -14.43 17.37 -32.71
N GLY A 320 -13.30 16.79 -33.14
CA GLY A 320 -11.99 17.41 -33.16
C GLY A 320 -11.22 17.30 -31.83
N TRP A 321 -11.77 16.65 -30.81
CA TRP A 321 -11.08 16.34 -29.56
C TRP A 321 -10.66 14.87 -29.52
N LYS A 322 -9.54 14.59 -28.86
CA LYS A 322 -9.09 13.19 -28.71
C LYS A 322 -9.89 12.52 -27.61
N ASP A 323 -10.50 11.40 -27.97
CA ASP A 323 -11.02 10.39 -27.06
C ASP A 323 -9.87 9.47 -26.61
N VAL A 324 -10.11 8.67 -25.56
CA VAL A 324 -9.17 7.62 -25.12
C VAL A 324 -9.71 6.25 -25.46
N ILE A 325 -8.87 5.42 -26.07
CA ILE A 325 -9.14 4.01 -26.38
C ILE A 325 -8.16 3.18 -25.55
N THR A 326 -8.67 2.21 -24.80
CA THR A 326 -7.83 1.21 -24.14
C THR A 326 -8.22 -0.19 -24.59
N ILE A 327 -7.24 -1.09 -24.69
CA ILE A 327 -7.49 -2.53 -24.84
C ILE A 327 -6.84 -3.20 -23.63
N CYS A 328 -7.62 -3.97 -22.89
CA CYS A 328 -7.20 -4.68 -21.69
C CYS A 328 -7.38 -6.19 -21.89
N ASP A 329 -6.48 -6.98 -21.31
CA ASP A 329 -6.60 -8.44 -21.23
C ASP A 329 -7.08 -8.85 -19.83
N TYR A 330 -7.98 -9.83 -19.80
CA TYR A 330 -8.55 -10.41 -18.59
C TYR A 330 -8.54 -11.93 -18.67
N GLU A 331 -8.54 -12.57 -17.51
CA GLU A 331 -8.76 -14.00 -17.38
C GLU A 331 -9.97 -14.26 -16.47
N ASN A 332 -10.85 -15.18 -16.88
CA ASN A 332 -11.93 -15.64 -16.01
C ASN A 332 -11.38 -16.59 -14.95
N ILE A 333 -11.54 -16.27 -13.67
CA ILE A 333 -10.94 -17.06 -12.58
C ILE A 333 -11.79 -18.27 -12.16
N TYR A 334 -13.07 -18.31 -12.52
CA TYR A 334 -13.96 -19.44 -12.26
C TYR A 334 -15.14 -19.48 -13.24
N GLY A 335 -15.95 -20.54 -13.19
CA GLY A 335 -17.07 -20.78 -14.10
C GLY A 335 -16.70 -21.66 -15.30
N GLU A 336 -17.58 -21.75 -16.30
CA GLU A 336 -17.35 -22.61 -17.48
C GLU A 336 -16.13 -22.18 -18.31
N ALA A 337 -15.86 -20.87 -18.34
CA ALA A 337 -14.73 -20.27 -19.07
C ALA A 337 -13.49 -20.06 -18.18
N ALA A 338 -13.36 -20.78 -17.06
CA ALA A 338 -12.24 -20.61 -16.14
C ALA A 338 -10.88 -20.85 -16.84
N GLY A 339 -9.94 -19.93 -16.67
CA GLY A 339 -8.63 -19.92 -17.34
C GLY A 339 -8.66 -19.41 -18.79
N GLU A 340 -9.84 -19.07 -19.33
CA GLU A 340 -9.93 -18.44 -20.64
C GLU A 340 -9.61 -16.94 -20.54
N HIS A 341 -8.76 -16.48 -21.47
CA HIS A 341 -8.44 -15.07 -21.64
C HIS A 341 -9.40 -14.40 -22.62
N PHE A 342 -9.73 -13.15 -22.35
CA PHE A 342 -10.48 -12.31 -23.27
C PHE A 342 -10.00 -10.86 -23.23
N LYS A 343 -10.11 -10.19 -24.37
CA LYS A 343 -9.80 -8.77 -24.51
C LYS A 343 -11.06 -7.94 -24.37
N GLU A 344 -10.91 -6.73 -23.85
CA GLU A 344 -11.97 -5.73 -23.80
C GLU A 344 -11.43 -4.40 -24.31
N VAL A 345 -12.08 -3.83 -25.33
CA VAL A 345 -11.86 -2.45 -25.73
C VAL A 345 -12.75 -1.53 -24.91
N ARG A 346 -12.19 -0.42 -24.44
CA ARG A 346 -12.90 0.67 -23.76
C ARG A 346 -12.72 1.97 -24.52
N LEU A 347 -13.83 2.69 -24.69
CA LEU A 347 -13.89 3.97 -25.38
C LEU A 347 -14.36 5.03 -24.39
N TYR A 348 -13.47 5.98 -24.10
CA TYR A 348 -13.75 7.12 -23.24
C TYR A 348 -13.86 8.36 -24.12
N GLN A 349 -15.10 8.78 -24.35
CA GLN A 349 -15.42 9.97 -25.12
C GLN A 349 -15.07 11.22 -24.33
N ASN A 350 -14.29 12.11 -24.93
CA ASN A 350 -13.93 13.40 -24.36
C ASN A 350 -15.09 14.40 -24.50
N MET A 351 -15.58 14.91 -23.39
CA MET A 351 -16.66 15.90 -23.33
C MET A 351 -16.12 17.33 -23.10
N GLY A 352 -14.80 17.54 -23.20
CA GLY A 352 -14.11 18.82 -23.08
C GLY A 352 -13.70 19.22 -21.66
N TYR A 353 -14.37 18.67 -20.64
CA TYR A 353 -14.07 18.84 -19.21
C TYR A 353 -14.30 17.56 -18.38
N SER A 354 -14.74 16.48 -19.03
CA SER A 354 -14.95 15.16 -18.44
C SER A 354 -14.86 14.10 -19.53
N PHE A 355 -14.78 12.83 -19.16
CA PHE A 355 -14.91 11.70 -20.06
C PHE A 355 -16.18 10.91 -19.78
N ARG A 356 -16.74 10.32 -20.82
CA ARG A 356 -17.90 9.41 -20.73
C ARG A 356 -17.56 8.09 -21.40
N LEU A 357 -17.89 6.99 -20.75
CA LEU A 357 -17.79 5.68 -21.36
C LEU A 357 -18.81 5.54 -22.51
N ASP A 358 -18.36 5.22 -23.72
CA ASP A 358 -19.22 5.02 -24.89
C ASP A 358 -19.70 3.57 -24.97
N THR A 359 -20.56 3.19 -24.01
CA THR A 359 -21.02 1.81 -23.81
C THR A 359 -21.64 1.21 -25.08
N ASP A 360 -22.43 1.99 -25.85
CA ASP A 360 -23.10 1.47 -27.04
C ASP A 360 -22.09 1.00 -28.11
N LYS A 361 -21.02 1.78 -28.35
CA LYS A 361 -19.97 1.38 -29.29
C LYS A 361 -19.09 0.28 -28.73
N MET A 362 -18.77 0.33 -27.43
CA MET A 362 -18.00 -0.72 -26.76
C MET A 362 -18.69 -2.08 -26.84
N ASP A 363 -20.00 -2.13 -26.56
CA ASP A 363 -20.77 -3.37 -26.61
C ASP A 363 -20.74 -3.97 -28.03
N TYR A 364 -20.91 -3.13 -29.05
CA TYR A 364 -20.80 -3.58 -30.44
C TYR A 364 -19.40 -4.11 -30.77
N LEU A 365 -18.34 -3.38 -30.46
CA LEU A 365 -16.97 -3.77 -30.77
C LEU A 365 -16.59 -5.06 -30.06
N ASN A 366 -16.87 -5.16 -28.75
CA ASN A 366 -16.54 -6.34 -27.95
C ASN A 366 -17.36 -7.57 -28.37
N ALA A 367 -18.67 -7.42 -28.65
CA ALA A 367 -19.52 -8.53 -29.07
C ALA A 367 -19.14 -9.11 -30.44
N ASN A 368 -18.52 -8.30 -31.30
CA ASN A 368 -18.05 -8.74 -32.62
C ASN A 368 -16.55 -9.09 -32.66
N GLY A 369 -15.84 -9.02 -31.53
CA GLY A 369 -14.42 -9.34 -31.44
C GLY A 369 -13.49 -8.30 -32.07
N PHE A 370 -13.97 -7.06 -32.29
CA PHE A 370 -13.20 -5.94 -32.83
C PHE A 370 -12.41 -5.22 -31.72
N ASN A 371 -11.62 -5.99 -30.98
CA ASN A 371 -10.90 -5.54 -29.78
C ASN A 371 -9.47 -6.09 -29.71
N ASN A 372 -8.90 -6.52 -30.83
CA ASN A 372 -7.55 -7.08 -30.85
C ASN A 372 -6.45 -6.03 -30.99
N THR A 373 -6.72 -4.96 -31.74
CA THR A 373 -5.78 -3.87 -32.02
C THR A 373 -6.51 -2.54 -32.13
N ILE A 374 -5.79 -1.44 -31.95
CA ILE A 374 -6.35 -0.09 -32.13
C ILE A 374 -6.80 0.11 -33.59
N ASP A 375 -6.05 -0.38 -34.57
CA ASP A 375 -6.42 -0.23 -36.00
C ASP A 375 -7.74 -0.94 -36.33
N GLU A 376 -7.95 -2.15 -35.80
CA GLU A 376 -9.20 -2.89 -35.95
C GLU A 376 -10.37 -2.15 -35.28
N VAL A 377 -10.16 -1.66 -34.06
CA VAL A 377 -11.16 -0.83 -33.35
C VAL A 377 -11.55 0.36 -34.22
N MET A 378 -10.57 1.13 -34.72
CA MET A 378 -10.82 2.33 -35.52
C MET A 378 -11.48 2.04 -36.86
N GLN A 379 -11.13 0.92 -37.51
CA GLN A 379 -11.78 0.47 -38.73
C GLN A 379 -13.29 0.25 -38.49
N HIS A 380 -13.67 -0.22 -37.31
CA HIS A 380 -15.03 -0.61 -36.97
C HIS A 380 -15.87 0.42 -36.17
N ILE A 381 -15.29 1.58 -35.83
CA ILE A 381 -16.02 2.71 -35.22
C ILE A 381 -17.24 3.16 -36.05
N PRO A 382 -17.17 3.26 -37.40
CA PRO A 382 -18.34 3.64 -38.19
C PRO A 382 -19.52 2.68 -38.05
N GLU A 383 -19.29 1.35 -38.08
CA GLU A 383 -20.37 0.38 -37.91
C GLU A 383 -20.91 0.37 -36.47
N ALA A 384 -20.04 0.53 -35.47
CA ALA A 384 -20.44 0.68 -34.07
C ALA A 384 -21.36 1.90 -33.87
N ARG A 385 -21.05 3.02 -34.54
CA ARG A 385 -21.90 4.21 -34.53
C ARG A 385 -23.27 3.95 -35.14
N GLU A 386 -23.33 3.31 -36.31
CA GLU A 386 -24.60 2.95 -36.95
C GLU A 386 -25.46 2.02 -36.07
N ALA A 387 -24.84 1.03 -35.43
CA ALA A 387 -25.51 0.12 -34.51
C ALA A 387 -26.05 0.82 -33.25
N SER A 388 -25.35 1.85 -32.77
CA SER A 388 -25.76 2.64 -31.59
C SER A 388 -26.93 3.60 -31.84
N GLY A 389 -27.34 3.80 -33.09
CA GLY A 389 -28.45 4.70 -33.45
C GLY A 389 -28.19 6.18 -33.16
N LYS A 390 -26.92 6.59 -33.04
CA LYS A 390 -26.46 7.96 -32.74
C LYS A 390 -25.66 8.58 -33.87
#